data_AF-A0A535TBF0-F1
#
_entry.id   AF-A0A535TBF0-F1
#
_cell.length_a   1.000
_cell.length_b   1.000
_cell.length_c   1.000
_cell.angle_alpha   90.00
_cell.angle_beta   90.00
_cell.angle_gamma   90.00
#
_symmetry.space_group_name_H-M   'P 1'
#
loop_
_entity.id
_entity.type
_entity.pdbx_description
1 polymer ?
#
loop_
_entity_poly.entity_id
_entity_poly.type
_entity_poly.pdbx_seq_one_letter_code
_entity_poly.pdbx_strand_id
1 'polypeptide(L)'
;MMFNKVSYRRGVIEGVVLYTLGRLGALITPAIFPDWLYVAVPLLFLVFQYLLGPFWATRRIVSTRRERLSKRFWLLGPRMAAICLGIDIVISLTCGLSVNAFGGVQQGPALWRLFVTGANHLSLLDFGFYELKSAALLLSFFTLVVVCTRLAMGGFLRFTMPAGGNRVTL
;
A
#
# COMPACT_ATOMS: atom_id res chain seq x y z
N MET A 1 6.54 -9.04 23.66
CA MET A 1 7.66 -8.55 22.80
C MET A 1 8.15 -9.53 21.72
N MET A 2 7.56 -10.73 21.59
CA MET A 2 8.08 -11.83 20.74
C MET A 2 7.62 -11.82 19.26
N PHE A 3 6.78 -10.85 18.86
CA PHE A 3 6.23 -10.75 17.51
C PHE A 3 6.97 -9.73 16.61
N ASN A 4 7.99 -9.01 17.08
CA ASN A 4 8.43 -7.81 16.35
C ASN A 4 9.47 -8.06 15.24
N LYS A 5 9.96 -9.28 15.03
CA LYS A 5 11.07 -9.52 14.11
C LYS A 5 10.79 -10.66 13.15
N VAL A 6 10.69 -10.31 11.87
CA VAL A 6 10.41 -11.25 10.79
C VAL A 6 11.43 -11.08 9.68
N SER A 7 11.67 -12.13 8.89
CA SER A 7 12.50 -12.05 7.69
C SER A 7 11.90 -11.06 6.68
N TYR A 8 12.76 -10.43 5.88
CA TYR A 8 12.35 -9.45 4.86
C TYR A 8 11.25 -10.00 3.94
N ARG A 9 11.40 -11.25 3.48
CA ARG A 9 10.43 -11.90 2.60
C ARG A 9 9.06 -12.04 3.27
N ARG A 10 9.02 -12.51 4.51
CA ARG A 10 7.75 -12.74 5.21
C ARG A 10 7.08 -11.42 5.63
N GLY A 11 7.84 -10.38 5.97
CA GLY A 11 7.29 -9.03 6.18
C GLY A 11 6.64 -8.45 4.93
N VAL A 12 7.25 -8.63 3.75
CA VAL A 12 6.66 -8.24 2.46
C VAL A 12 5.38 -9.03 2.19
N ILE A 13 5.39 -10.36 2.38
CA ILE A 13 4.20 -11.20 2.18
C ILE A 13 3.05 -10.77 3.10
N GLU A 14 3.32 -10.55 4.40
CA GLU A 14 2.31 -10.06 5.35
C GLU A 14 1.70 -8.73 4.88
N GLY A 15 2.53 -7.79 4.44
CA GLY A 15 2.06 -6.50 3.92
C GLY A 15 1.25 -6.63 2.63
N VAL A 16 1.63 -7.54 1.73
CA VAL A 16 0.87 -7.84 0.51
C VAL A 16 -0.48 -8.48 0.83
N VAL A 17 -0.54 -9.41 1.79
CA VAL A 17 -1.81 -10.02 2.23
C VAL A 17 -2.75 -8.98 2.83
N LEU A 18 -2.23 -8.04 3.61
CA LEU A 18 -3.04 -6.93 4.15
C LEU A 18 -3.59 -6.03 3.03
N TYR A 19 -2.76 -5.74 2.02
CA TYR A 19 -3.19 -5.00 0.83
C TYR A 19 -4.32 -5.72 0.09
N THR A 20 -4.15 -7.02 -0.19
CA THR A 20 -5.14 -7.79 -0.95
C THR A 20 -6.46 -7.91 -0.20
N LEU A 21 -6.43 -8.09 1.12
CA LEU A 21 -7.64 -8.07 1.95
C LEU A 21 -8.37 -6.72 1.88
N GLY A 22 -7.62 -5.60 1.97
CA GLY A 22 -8.20 -4.26 1.79
C GLY A 22 -8.81 -4.08 0.40
N ARG A 23 -8.11 -4.52 -0.65
CA ARG A 23 -8.57 -4.42 -2.05
C ARG A 23 -9.80 -5.27 -2.34
N LEU A 24 -9.87 -6.48 -1.77
CA LEU A 24 -11.05 -7.35 -1.85
C LEU A 24 -12.23 -6.78 -1.06
N GLY A 25 -11.97 -6.20 0.12
CA GLY A 25 -12.99 -5.47 0.88
C GLY A 25 -13.56 -4.28 0.10
N ALA A 26 -12.71 -3.55 -0.63
CA ALA A 26 -13.12 -2.44 -1.49
C ALA A 26 -13.96 -2.85 -2.72
N LEU A 27 -14.10 -4.16 -2.99
CA LEU A 27 -15.08 -4.69 -3.96
C LEU A 27 -16.46 -4.93 -3.34
N ILE A 28 -16.65 -4.71 -2.04
CA ILE A 28 -17.98 -4.83 -1.44
C ILE A 28 -18.72 -3.52 -1.69
N THR A 29 -19.92 -3.62 -2.25
CA THR A 29 -20.74 -2.44 -2.55
C THR A 29 -21.08 -1.70 -1.25
N PRO A 30 -20.79 -0.38 -1.15
CA PRO A 30 -21.03 0.39 0.08
C PRO A 30 -22.49 0.33 0.56
N ALA A 31 -23.45 0.18 -0.36
CA ALA A 31 -24.88 0.10 -0.07
C ALA A 31 -25.30 -1.11 0.79
N ILE A 32 -24.42 -2.09 0.98
CA ILE A 32 -24.68 -3.25 1.86
C ILE A 32 -24.56 -2.85 3.34
N PHE A 33 -23.82 -1.76 3.65
CA PHE A 33 -23.56 -1.36 5.02
C PHE A 33 -24.62 -0.36 5.53
N PRO A 34 -25.22 -0.59 6.71
CA PRO A 34 -26.24 0.29 7.26
C PRO A 34 -25.64 1.56 7.90
N ASP A 35 -26.40 2.66 7.84
CA ASP A 35 -26.15 3.93 8.54
C ASP A 35 -24.72 4.48 8.38
N TRP A 36 -23.98 4.55 9.49
CA TRP A 36 -22.63 5.10 9.57
C TRP A 36 -21.56 4.12 9.08
N LEU A 37 -21.87 2.82 8.98
CA LEU A 37 -20.94 1.82 8.45
C LEU A 37 -20.71 2.01 6.94
N TYR A 38 -21.65 2.63 6.24
CA TYR A 38 -21.51 3.05 4.84
C TYR A 38 -20.26 3.93 4.62
N VAL A 39 -19.85 4.71 5.63
CA VAL A 39 -18.66 5.58 5.57
C VAL A 39 -17.47 4.93 6.24
N ALA A 40 -17.66 4.35 7.42
CA ALA A 40 -16.56 3.83 8.23
C ALA A 40 -15.85 2.62 7.59
N VAL A 41 -16.61 1.71 6.97
CA VAL A 41 -16.06 0.46 6.42
C VAL A 41 -15.22 0.71 5.16
N PRO A 42 -15.66 1.52 4.16
CA PRO A 42 -14.79 1.90 3.05
C PRO A 42 -13.53 2.64 3.48
N LEU A 43 -13.62 3.53 4.47
CA LEU A 43 -12.44 4.20 5.04
C LEU A 43 -11.46 3.20 5.64
N LEU A 44 -11.97 2.19 6.36
CA LEU A 44 -11.15 1.12 6.91
C LEU A 44 -10.46 0.34 5.78
N PHE A 45 -11.15 -0.01 4.70
CA PHE A 45 -10.52 -0.68 3.55
C PHE A 45 -9.42 0.16 2.91
N LEU A 46 -9.61 1.47 2.78
CA LEU A 46 -8.56 2.39 2.31
C LEU A 46 -7.34 2.39 3.23
N VAL A 47 -7.55 2.37 4.55
CA VAL A 47 -6.45 2.27 5.52
C VAL A 47 -5.70 0.95 5.34
N PHE A 48 -6.39 -0.17 5.19
CA PHE A 48 -5.76 -1.47 4.91
C PHE A 48 -4.95 -1.46 3.62
N GLN A 49 -5.50 -0.86 2.57
CA GLN A 49 -4.90 -0.80 1.25
C GLN A 49 -3.65 0.10 1.20
N TYR A 50 -3.72 1.33 1.72
CA TYR A 50 -2.65 2.32 1.51
C TYR A 50 -1.69 2.48 2.69
N LEU A 51 -2.14 2.22 3.92
CA LEU A 51 -1.40 2.57 5.13
C LEU A 51 -0.92 1.33 5.90
N LEU A 52 -1.81 0.37 6.15
CA LEU A 52 -1.55 -0.71 7.08
C LEU A 52 -0.50 -1.69 6.55
N GLY A 53 -0.58 -2.07 5.28
CA GLY A 53 0.37 -2.98 4.62
C GLY A 53 1.84 -2.53 4.75
N PRO A 54 2.20 -1.32 4.24
CA PRO A 54 3.57 -0.81 4.35
C PRO A 54 3.96 -0.55 5.81
N PHE A 55 3.05 -0.04 6.66
CA PHE A 55 3.32 0.20 8.09
C PHE A 55 3.68 -1.11 8.83
N TRP A 56 2.91 -2.17 8.58
CA TRP A 56 3.10 -3.45 9.22
C TRP A 56 4.41 -4.10 8.79
N ALA A 57 4.69 -4.10 7.49
CA ALA A 57 5.92 -4.65 6.93
C ALA A 57 7.16 -3.96 7.52
N THR A 58 7.16 -2.62 7.61
CA THR A 58 8.31 -1.87 8.12
C THR A 58 8.52 -2.04 9.61
N ARG A 59 7.44 -2.10 10.39
CA ARG A 59 7.50 -2.36 11.83
C ARG A 59 8.07 -3.74 12.15
N ARG A 60 7.78 -4.74 11.32
CA ARG A 60 8.17 -6.14 11.52
C ARG A 60 9.56 -6.46 10.98
N ILE A 61 10.05 -5.69 10.00
CA ILE A 61 11.40 -5.82 9.43
C ILE A 61 12.37 -4.97 10.27
N VAL A 62 12.77 -5.52 11.41
CA VAL A 62 13.80 -4.92 12.27
C VAL A 62 15.19 -5.21 11.69
N SER A 63 15.91 -4.14 11.32
CA SER A 63 17.33 -4.25 10.96
C SER A 63 18.14 -4.49 12.22
N THR A 64 18.89 -5.59 12.26
CA THR A 64 19.76 -5.94 13.41
C THR A 64 20.97 -5.03 13.54
N ARG A 65 21.40 -4.38 12.46
CA ARG A 65 22.40 -3.32 12.51
C ARG A 65 21.73 -1.95 12.46
N ARG A 66 22.19 -1.03 13.32
CA ARG A 66 21.97 0.44 13.24
C ARG A 66 22.62 1.01 11.97
N GLU A 67 22.29 0.45 10.81
CA GLU A 67 22.79 0.92 9.52
C GLU A 67 21.94 2.11 9.06
N ARG A 68 22.62 3.18 8.63
CA ARG A 68 22.04 4.23 7.77
C ARG A 68 21.12 3.57 6.75
N LEU A 69 19.96 4.19 6.51
CA LEU A 69 18.87 3.73 5.65
C LEU A 69 19.40 2.97 4.42
N SER A 70 19.49 1.64 4.55
CA SER A 70 20.19 0.84 3.55
C SER A 70 19.39 0.89 2.24
N LYS A 71 20.07 0.78 1.10
CA LYS A 71 19.44 0.77 -0.23
C LYS A 71 18.25 -0.20 -0.31
N ARG A 72 18.31 -1.31 0.45
CA ARG A 72 17.24 -2.31 0.58
C ARG A 72 15.97 -1.76 1.22
N PHE A 73 16.09 -0.87 2.21
CA PHE A 73 14.95 -0.29 2.91
C PHE A 73 14.28 0.81 2.09
N TRP A 74 15.05 1.64 1.39
CA TRP A 74 14.48 2.63 0.46
C TRP A 74 13.73 1.96 -0.69
N LEU A 75 14.24 0.84 -1.20
CA LEU A 75 13.59 0.03 -2.22
C LEU A 75 12.41 -0.81 -1.71
N LEU A 76 12.16 -0.89 -0.39
CA LEU A 76 11.06 -1.69 0.16
C LEU A 76 9.70 -1.13 -0.28
N GLY A 77 9.49 0.19 -0.14
CA GLY A 77 8.25 0.86 -0.53
C GLY A 77 7.91 0.66 -2.02
N PRO A 78 8.82 1.02 -2.95
CA PRO A 78 8.60 0.84 -4.38
C PRO A 78 8.42 -0.64 -4.77
N ARG A 79 9.16 -1.57 -4.16
CA ARG A 79 9.00 -3.01 -4.46
C ARG A 79 7.65 -3.55 -3.98
N MET A 80 7.22 -3.18 -2.78
CA MET A 80 5.90 -3.58 -2.29
C MET A 80 4.79 -2.98 -3.15
N ALA A 81 4.92 -1.70 -3.53
CA ALA A 81 3.96 -1.04 -4.42
C ALA A 81 3.88 -1.77 -5.78
N ALA A 82 5.01 -2.17 -6.36
CA ALA A 82 5.02 -2.90 -7.63
C ALA A 82 4.32 -4.28 -7.54
N ILE A 83 4.52 -5.02 -6.44
CA ILE A 83 3.84 -6.31 -6.22
C ILE A 83 2.34 -6.08 -6.01
N CYS A 84 1.97 -5.09 -5.20
CA CYS A 84 0.56 -4.79 -4.92
C CYS A 84 -0.16 -4.30 -6.17
N LEU A 85 0.49 -3.49 -7.01
CA LEU A 85 0.00 -3.06 -8.32
C LEU A 85 -0.21 -4.24 -9.25
N GLY A 86 0.74 -5.19 -9.32
CA GLY A 86 0.57 -6.41 -10.11
C GLY A 86 -0.65 -7.22 -9.70
N ILE A 87 -0.91 -7.32 -8.39
CA ILE A 87 -2.12 -7.99 -7.88
C ILE A 87 -3.37 -7.13 -8.15
N ASP A 88 -3.27 -5.81 -8.04
CA ASP A 88 -4.36 -4.88 -8.33
C ASP A 88 -4.86 -5.03 -9.76
N ILE A 89 -3.94 -5.08 -10.74
CA ILE A 89 -4.27 -5.30 -12.15
C ILE A 89 -5.02 -6.63 -12.32
N VAL A 90 -4.54 -7.71 -11.70
CA VAL A 90 -5.19 -9.03 -11.79
C VAL A 90 -6.60 -8.98 -11.22
N ILE A 91 -6.79 -8.33 -10.07
CA ILE A 91 -8.10 -8.16 -9.43
C ILE A 91 -9.01 -7.26 -10.27
N SER A 92 -8.50 -6.15 -10.80
CA SER A 92 -9.23 -5.22 -11.66
C SER A 92 -9.74 -5.92 -12.94
N LEU A 93 -8.89 -6.77 -13.54
CA LEU A 93 -9.25 -7.58 -14.70
C LEU A 93 -10.33 -8.62 -14.40
N THR A 94 -10.19 -9.36 -13.28
CA THR A 94 -11.02 -10.54 -12.98
C THR A 94 -12.30 -10.23 -12.19
N CYS A 95 -12.19 -9.38 -11.17
CA CYS A 95 -13.28 -9.10 -10.22
C CYS A 95 -13.93 -7.73 -10.44
N GLY A 96 -13.22 -6.79 -11.06
CA GLY A 96 -13.73 -5.46 -11.40
C GLY A 96 -12.97 -4.31 -10.75
N LEU A 97 -13.30 -3.10 -11.21
CA LEU A 97 -12.70 -1.87 -10.74
C LEU A 97 -13.27 -1.54 -9.36
N SER A 98 -12.39 -1.42 -8.35
CA SER A 98 -12.81 -0.91 -7.03
C SER A 98 -13.37 0.48 -7.18
N VAL A 99 -14.29 0.80 -6.27
CA VAL A 99 -14.68 2.19 -6.03
C VAL A 99 -13.42 2.99 -5.71
N ASN A 100 -13.10 3.98 -6.55
CA ASN A 100 -12.01 4.92 -6.30
C ASN A 100 -12.24 5.59 -4.93
N ALA A 101 -11.15 5.87 -4.19
CA ALA A 101 -11.17 6.58 -2.91
C ALA A 101 -11.86 7.97 -2.96
N PHE A 102 -12.13 8.49 -4.16
CA PHE A 102 -12.75 9.79 -4.43
C PHE A 102 -14.19 9.69 -4.98
N GLY A 103 -14.82 8.51 -4.87
CA GLY A 103 -16.19 8.28 -5.31
C GLY A 103 -16.27 7.57 -6.66
N GLY A 104 -17.34 6.79 -6.81
CA GLY A 104 -17.65 5.99 -8.00
C GLY A 104 -18.58 4.84 -7.64
N VAL A 105 -19.33 4.35 -8.62
CA VAL A 105 -20.10 3.10 -8.47
C VAL A 105 -19.15 1.95 -8.72
N GLN A 106 -19.28 0.87 -7.95
CA GLN A 106 -18.55 -0.36 -8.20
C GLN A 106 -18.80 -0.81 -9.64
N GLN A 107 -17.72 -0.98 -10.39
CA GLN A 107 -17.78 -1.32 -11.79
C GLN A 107 -17.32 -2.77 -11.95
N GLY A 108 -18.11 -3.57 -12.67
CA GLY A 108 -17.84 -5.00 -12.87
C GLY A 108 -16.50 -5.29 -13.58
N PRO A 109 -16.21 -6.57 -13.85
CA PRO A 109 -14.93 -7.04 -14.40
C PRO A 109 -14.45 -6.22 -15.61
N ALA A 110 -13.24 -5.67 -15.54
CA ALA A 110 -12.70 -4.86 -16.64
C ALA A 110 -12.54 -5.69 -17.92
N LEU A 111 -12.21 -6.98 -17.81
CA LEU A 111 -12.11 -7.90 -18.96
C LEU A 111 -13.39 -7.94 -19.78
N TRP A 112 -14.55 -8.09 -19.13
CA TRP A 112 -15.82 -8.14 -19.84
C TRP A 112 -16.15 -6.80 -20.49
N ARG A 113 -15.84 -5.70 -19.80
CA ARG A 113 -16.16 -4.33 -20.23
C ARG A 113 -15.28 -3.81 -21.37
N LEU A 114 -14.12 -4.42 -21.61
CA LEU A 114 -13.27 -4.11 -22.77
C LEU A 114 -13.87 -4.62 -24.09
N PHE A 115 -14.76 -5.61 -24.04
CA PHE A 115 -15.37 -6.23 -25.24
C PHE A 115 -16.84 -5.88 -25.44
N VAL A 116 -17.48 -5.19 -24.48
CA VAL A 116 -18.90 -4.81 -24.55
C VAL A 116 -19.03 -3.40 -25.09
N THR A 117 -19.94 -3.18 -26.03
CA THR A 117 -20.29 -1.84 -26.56
C THR A 117 -21.41 -1.18 -25.74
N GLY A 118 -21.43 0.16 -25.68
CA GLY A 118 -22.45 0.94 -24.98
C GLY A 118 -21.94 1.64 -23.71
N ALA A 119 -22.86 2.08 -22.83
CA ALA A 119 -22.53 2.88 -21.64
C ALA A 119 -21.59 2.18 -20.63
N ASN A 120 -21.45 0.85 -20.74
CA ASN A 120 -20.57 0.04 -19.89
C ASN A 120 -19.21 -0.25 -20.54
N HIS A 121 -18.94 0.20 -21.76
CA HIS A 121 -17.66 0.02 -22.45
C HIS A 121 -16.55 0.74 -21.67
N LEU A 122 -15.46 0.03 -21.38
CA LEU A 122 -14.26 0.60 -20.79
C LEU A 122 -13.23 0.75 -21.91
N SER A 123 -12.79 1.97 -22.22
CA SER A 123 -11.70 2.14 -23.17
C SER A 123 -10.38 1.68 -22.55
N LEU A 124 -9.48 1.15 -23.38
CA LEU A 124 -8.16 0.70 -22.93
C LEU A 124 -7.32 1.87 -22.39
N LEU A 125 -7.55 3.08 -22.90
CA LEU A 125 -6.96 4.31 -22.38
C LEU A 125 -7.51 4.68 -21.00
N ASP A 126 -8.82 4.60 -20.78
CA ASP A 126 -9.42 4.89 -19.47
C ASP A 126 -8.97 3.89 -18.40
N PHE A 127 -8.85 2.62 -18.79
CA PHE A 127 -8.24 1.59 -17.94
C PHE A 127 -6.79 1.93 -17.60
N GLY A 128 -6.00 2.34 -18.60
CA GLY A 128 -4.62 2.76 -18.41
C GLY A 128 -4.48 3.96 -17.46
N PHE A 129 -5.33 4.99 -17.61
CA PHE A 129 -5.35 6.14 -16.71
C PHE A 129 -5.76 5.78 -15.29
N TYR A 130 -6.75 4.87 -15.14
CA TYR A 130 -7.17 4.37 -13.84
C TYR A 130 -6.03 3.65 -13.13
N GLU A 131 -5.39 2.69 -13.79
CA GLU A 131 -4.28 1.92 -13.23
C GLU A 131 -3.05 2.80 -12.95
N LEU A 132 -2.77 3.80 -13.80
CA LEU A 132 -1.67 4.74 -13.58
C LEU A 132 -1.92 5.62 -12.34
N LYS A 133 -3.16 6.05 -12.12
CA LYS A 133 -3.54 6.78 -10.89
C LYS A 133 -3.37 5.88 -9.66
N SER A 134 -3.84 4.64 -9.71
CA SER A 134 -3.65 3.66 -8.64
C SER A 134 -2.16 3.41 -8.36
N ALA A 135 -1.35 3.26 -9.41
CA ALA A 135 0.10 3.09 -9.31
C ALA A 135 0.78 4.28 -8.62
N ALA A 136 0.42 5.51 -9.01
CA ALA A 136 0.98 6.73 -8.43
C ALA A 136 0.61 6.87 -6.94
N LEU A 137 -0.64 6.56 -6.57
CA LEU A 137 -1.09 6.55 -5.18
C LEU A 137 -0.37 5.48 -4.35
N LEU A 138 -0.24 4.26 -4.88
CA LEU A 138 0.47 3.19 -4.18
C LEU A 138 1.93 3.53 -3.95
N LEU A 139 2.62 4.05 -4.97
CA LEU A 139 4.03 4.42 -4.86
C LEU A 139 4.21 5.55 -3.84
N SER A 140 3.42 6.61 -3.91
CA SER A 140 3.51 7.75 -2.99
C SER A 140 3.19 7.36 -1.54
N PHE A 141 2.07 6.69 -1.27
CA PHE A 141 1.71 6.29 0.08
C PHE A 141 2.64 5.24 0.66
N PHE A 142 3.03 4.21 -0.12
CA PHE A 142 3.91 3.17 0.41
C PHE A 142 5.29 3.74 0.72
N THR A 143 5.84 4.61 -0.13
CA THR A 143 7.14 5.26 0.16
C THR A 143 7.05 6.17 1.39
N LEU A 144 6.00 7.00 1.48
CA LEU A 144 5.79 7.90 2.61
C LEU A 144 5.64 7.12 3.92
N VAL A 145 4.76 6.13 3.95
CA VAL A 145 4.53 5.30 5.15
C VAL A 145 5.81 4.60 5.58
N VAL A 146 6.58 4.08 4.62
CA VAL A 146 7.84 3.40 4.91
C VAL A 146 8.87 4.36 5.53
N VAL A 147 8.95 5.59 5.04
CA VAL A 147 9.83 6.63 5.58
C VAL A 147 9.36 7.07 6.97
N CYS A 148 8.09 7.44 7.12
CA CYS A 148 7.50 7.91 8.38
C CYS A 148 7.60 6.86 9.49
N THR A 149 7.35 5.59 9.18
CA THR A 149 7.49 4.51 10.17
C THR A 149 8.93 4.33 10.64
N ARG A 150 9.93 4.51 9.77
CA ARG A 150 11.32 4.47 10.22
C ARG A 150 11.73 5.68 11.01
N LEU A 151 11.27 6.86 10.64
CA LEU A 151 11.47 8.08 11.42
C LEU A 151 10.96 7.87 12.85
N ALA A 152 9.74 7.35 12.99
CA ALA A 152 9.14 7.05 14.29
C ALA A 152 9.88 5.97 15.10
N MET A 153 10.52 5.00 14.43
CA MET A 153 11.30 3.95 15.08
C MET A 153 12.77 4.35 15.38
N GLY A 154 13.12 5.63 15.23
CA GLY A 154 14.46 6.14 15.56
C GLY A 154 15.54 5.87 14.50
N GLY A 155 15.16 5.60 13.25
CA GLY A 155 16.08 5.24 12.18
C GLY A 155 16.94 6.36 11.59
N PHE A 156 16.70 7.63 11.95
CA PHE A 156 17.25 8.80 11.23
C PHE A 156 18.13 9.74 12.06
N LEU A 157 17.98 9.81 13.38
CA LEU A 157 18.63 10.84 14.17
C LEU A 157 19.93 10.34 14.81
N ARG A 158 20.93 10.06 13.97
CA ARG A 158 22.29 10.52 14.32
C ARG A 158 22.61 11.69 13.41
N PHE A 159 22.25 12.89 13.86
CA PHE A 159 23.12 14.03 13.61
C PHE A 159 24.47 13.65 14.21
N THR A 160 25.38 13.14 13.40
CA THR A 160 26.79 13.18 13.74
C THR A 160 27.16 14.65 13.68
N MET A 161 26.87 15.38 14.76
CA MET A 161 27.45 16.69 14.98
C MET A 161 28.97 16.47 15.00
N PRO A 162 29.77 17.18 14.20
CA PRO A 162 31.22 17.11 14.30
C PRO A 162 31.63 17.84 15.59
N ALA A 163 31.38 17.21 16.73
CA ALA A 163 32.02 17.60 17.97
C ALA A 163 33.48 17.16 17.84
N GLY A 164 34.37 18.14 17.84
CA GLY A 164 35.81 17.93 17.74
C GLY A 164 36.30 16.80 18.65
N GLY A 165 37.20 15.98 18.10
CA GLY A 165 38.15 15.18 18.86
C GLY A 165 37.66 13.91 19.55
N ASN A 166 36.44 13.81 20.06
CA ASN A 166 36.01 12.63 20.83
C ASN A 166 34.58 12.20 20.52
N ARG A 167 34.47 11.01 19.91
CA ARG A 167 33.20 10.38 19.51
C ARG A 167 32.42 9.94 20.75
N VAL A 168 31.57 10.81 21.26
CA VAL A 168 30.53 10.42 22.22
C VAL A 168 29.37 9.81 21.44
N THR A 169 29.20 8.50 21.59
CA THR A 169 28.02 7.79 21.11
C THR A 169 26.95 7.79 22.21
N LEU A 170 25.90 8.60 22.06
CA LEU A 170 24.60 8.33 22.69
C LEU A 170 23.93 7.12 22.00
#